data_AF-A0A955WPM0-F1
#
_entry.id   AF-A0A955WPM0-F1
#
_cell.length_a   1.000
_cell.length_b   1.000
_cell.length_c   1.000
_cell.angle_alpha   90.00
_cell.angle_beta   90.00
_cell.angle_gamma   90.00
#
_symmetry.space_group_name_H-M   'P 1'
#
loop_
_entity.id
_entity.type
_entity.pdbx_description
1 polymer ?
#
loop_
_entity_poly.entity_id
_entity_poly.type
_entity_poly.pdbx_seq_one_letter_code
_entity_poly.pdbx_strand_id
1 'polypeptide(L)'
;MRPLSLILCLAALPTAAWALTAEEAEQVELEKLRREVAGEVQLTAFNLLDELVYQWVQAPPFAAETPVFIADVTVPVGLGTGLAGLVENHLAELLLAHPNTRVVLADCPACKAVMVHSGKQGTVISRGFDNPEALDRLGGIGARHGLFIDFAAEGAWLVLRARITRLTPDLPIVWSRTLPASVGAPSLLRQSTGLKSADQARREYLDALHERRPFRIPISFTIRAYAAGDDVAIAPAPVVWLTSGLELPLTDAQRWKTSLVLGYSWVPEAYEGYMAQARISRLISGETVSLTGPDVYLFLGGALMTLTGDAVAQFFADNATDRATFGGLHLGFELRVGNRIGASLFIETMPAYNDSTRIGTFLNTGIVDFHSLGTEVTFCF
;
A
#
# COMPACT_ATOMS: atom_id res chain seq x y z
N MET A 1 16.50 -18.03 -46.07
CA MET A 1 15.40 -17.22 -46.64
C MET A 1 14.24 -17.25 -45.66
N ARG A 2 13.69 -16.09 -45.33
CA ARG A 2 12.71 -15.81 -44.25
C ARG A 2 11.36 -16.50 -44.52
N PRO A 3 10.71 -17.05 -43.48
CA PRO A 3 9.50 -16.39 -42.98
C PRO A 3 9.31 -16.63 -41.46
N LEU A 4 9.75 -15.69 -40.62
CA LEU A 4 9.35 -15.67 -39.19
C LEU A 4 9.08 -14.26 -38.65
N SER A 5 9.00 -13.27 -39.55
CA SER A 5 8.90 -11.85 -39.17
C SER A 5 7.46 -11.30 -39.22
N LEU A 6 6.43 -12.15 -39.40
CA LEU A 6 5.06 -11.67 -39.62
C LEU A 6 4.08 -11.93 -38.47
N ILE A 7 4.45 -12.70 -37.44
CA ILE A 7 3.54 -13.04 -36.33
C ILE A 7 3.82 -12.21 -35.06
N LEU A 8 4.98 -11.55 -34.96
CA LEU A 8 5.31 -10.69 -33.82
C LEU A 8 4.76 -9.25 -33.90
N CYS A 9 4.14 -8.86 -35.01
CA CYS A 9 3.61 -7.49 -35.18
C CYS A 9 2.12 -7.33 -34.85
N LEU A 10 1.40 -8.39 -34.47
CA LEU A 10 -0.04 -8.30 -34.13
C LEU A 10 -0.35 -8.22 -32.63
N ALA A 11 0.65 -8.34 -31.75
CA ALA A 11 0.48 -8.13 -30.30
C ALA A 11 0.86 -6.71 -29.84
N ALA A 12 1.21 -5.82 -30.77
CA ALA A 12 1.50 -4.41 -30.52
C ALA A 12 0.52 -3.51 -31.28
N LEU A 13 -0.78 -3.81 -31.18
CA LEU A 13 -1.78 -2.75 -31.27
C LEU A 13 -1.73 -2.01 -29.94
N PRO A 14 -1.06 -0.84 -29.81
CA PRO A 14 -1.49 0.07 -28.78
C PRO A 14 -2.95 0.34 -29.12
N THR A 15 -3.84 0.03 -28.19
CA THR A 15 -5.02 0.87 -28.06
C THR A 15 -4.51 2.30 -28.16
N ALA A 16 -4.98 3.03 -29.16
CA ALA A 16 -4.79 4.47 -29.24
C ALA A 16 -5.54 5.10 -28.06
N ALA A 17 -5.03 4.86 -26.85
CA ALA A 17 -5.23 5.71 -25.71
C ALA A 17 -4.66 7.05 -26.16
N TRP A 18 -5.54 8.04 -26.23
CA TRP A 18 -5.15 9.41 -26.51
C TRP A 18 -3.93 9.75 -25.66
N ALA A 19 -2.78 9.86 -26.32
CA ALA A 19 -1.57 10.31 -25.66
C ALA A 19 -1.87 11.74 -25.24
N LEU A 20 -2.16 11.92 -23.94
CA LEU A 20 -2.20 13.23 -23.32
C LEU A 20 -0.92 13.95 -23.74
N THR A 21 -1.04 15.20 -24.18
CA THR A 21 0.13 16.05 -24.39
C THR A 21 0.95 16.08 -23.10
N ALA A 22 2.27 16.33 -23.18
CA ALA A 22 3.12 16.36 -22.00
C ALA A 22 2.58 17.30 -20.90
N GLU A 23 1.90 18.38 -21.31
CA GLU A 23 1.24 19.34 -20.45
C GLU A 23 -0.05 18.79 -19.80
N GLU A 24 -0.87 18.03 -20.53
CA GLU A 24 -2.04 17.35 -19.98
C GLU A 24 -1.65 16.18 -19.05
N ALA A 25 -0.55 15.47 -19.36
CA ALA A 25 -0.03 14.40 -18.51
C ALA A 25 0.50 14.97 -17.17
N GLU A 26 1.21 16.10 -17.21
CA GLU A 26 1.68 16.81 -16.02
C GLU A 26 0.49 17.33 -15.19
N GLN A 27 -0.55 17.87 -15.83
CA GLN A 27 -1.77 18.31 -15.13
C GLN A 27 -2.51 17.15 -14.45
N VAL A 28 -2.63 16.00 -15.11
CA VAL A 28 -3.26 14.80 -14.52
C VAL A 28 -2.44 14.28 -13.34
N GLU A 29 -1.11 14.29 -13.44
CA GLU A 29 -0.21 13.91 -12.34
C GLU A 29 -0.30 14.89 -11.17
N LEU A 30 -0.31 16.21 -11.43
CA LEU A 30 -0.53 17.25 -10.44
C LEU A 30 -1.90 17.14 -9.77
N GLU A 31 -2.97 16.85 -10.53
CA GLU A 31 -4.30 16.62 -9.97
C GLU A 31 -4.34 15.37 -9.10
N LYS A 32 -3.67 14.30 -9.52
CA LYS A 32 -3.57 13.07 -8.74
C LYS A 32 -2.85 13.31 -7.41
N LEU A 33 -1.69 13.99 -7.46
CA LEU A 33 -0.94 14.39 -6.27
C LEU A 33 -1.78 15.31 -5.36
N ARG A 34 -2.52 16.27 -5.93
CA ARG A 34 -3.44 17.13 -5.16
C ARG A 34 -4.54 16.32 -4.47
N ARG A 35 -5.12 15.31 -5.13
CA ARG A 35 -6.15 14.44 -4.53
C ARG A 35 -5.57 13.57 -3.42
N GLU A 36 -4.38 13.01 -3.62
CA GLU A 36 -3.68 12.21 -2.61
C GLU A 36 -3.37 13.07 -1.37
N VAL A 37 -2.77 14.25 -1.56
CA VAL A 37 -2.48 15.19 -0.47
C VAL A 37 -3.76 15.65 0.22
N ALA A 38 -4.82 15.98 -0.52
CA ALA A 38 -6.10 16.38 0.08
C ALA A 38 -6.71 15.25 0.92
N GLY A 39 -6.59 14.00 0.45
CA GLY A 39 -6.99 12.81 1.20
C GLY A 39 -6.19 12.62 2.48
N GLU A 40 -4.87 12.73 2.42
CA GLU A 40 -4.00 12.63 3.60
C GLU A 40 -4.30 13.72 4.63
N VAL A 41 -4.47 14.97 4.19
CA VAL A 41 -4.81 16.08 5.08
C VAL A 41 -6.18 15.87 5.73
N GLN A 42 -7.17 15.40 4.98
CA GLN A 42 -8.49 15.09 5.53
C GLN A 42 -8.41 14.01 6.62
N LEU A 43 -7.71 12.91 6.34
CA LEU A 43 -7.56 11.81 7.30
C LEU A 43 -6.74 12.24 8.53
N THR A 44 -5.75 13.10 8.35
CA THR A 44 -4.97 13.67 9.45
C THR A 44 -5.84 14.60 10.32
N ALA A 45 -6.71 15.40 9.71
CA ALA A 45 -7.67 16.24 10.42
C ALA A 45 -8.64 15.39 11.27
N PHE A 46 -9.12 14.26 10.74
CA PHE A 46 -9.97 13.34 11.50
C PHE A 46 -9.23 12.72 12.68
N ASN A 47 -7.97 12.30 12.54
CA ASN A 47 -7.19 11.79 13.67
C ASN A 47 -6.99 12.84 14.77
N LEU A 48 -6.81 14.11 14.40
CA LEU A 48 -6.71 15.21 15.37
C LEU A 48 -8.03 15.44 16.12
N LEU A 49 -9.18 15.33 15.45
CA LEU A 49 -10.49 15.38 16.10
C LEU A 49 -10.73 14.16 17.00
N ASP A 50 -10.37 12.96 16.55
CA ASP A 50 -10.49 11.75 17.36
C ASP A 50 -9.68 11.89 18.66
N GLU A 51 -8.45 12.38 18.56
CA GLU A 51 -7.58 12.65 19.72
C GLU A 51 -8.17 13.73 20.64
N LEU A 52 -8.74 14.80 20.07
CA LEU A 52 -9.43 15.85 20.82
C LEU A 52 -10.58 15.28 21.66
N VAL A 53 -11.47 14.53 21.00
CA VAL A 53 -12.64 13.92 21.65
C VAL A 53 -12.21 12.85 22.65
N TYR A 54 -11.15 12.10 22.35
CA TYR A 54 -10.59 11.10 23.26
C TYR A 54 -10.10 11.75 24.55
N GLN A 55 -9.43 12.90 24.47
CA GLN A 55 -9.04 13.66 25.64
C GLN A 55 -10.26 14.17 26.45
N TRP A 56 -11.35 14.56 25.78
CA TRP A 56 -12.60 14.92 26.46
C TRP A 56 -13.31 13.73 27.11
N VAL A 57 -13.21 12.53 26.54
CA VAL A 57 -13.72 11.31 27.17
C VAL A 57 -12.97 11.02 28.48
N GLN A 58 -11.65 11.22 28.50
CA GLN A 58 -10.83 11.01 29.69
C GLN A 58 -10.99 12.12 30.73
N ALA A 59 -11.01 13.37 30.28
CA ALA A 59 -11.10 14.56 31.11
C ALA A 59 -12.11 15.53 30.47
N PRO A 60 -13.41 15.38 30.78
CA PRO A 60 -14.45 16.21 30.21
C PRO A 60 -14.20 17.71 30.48
N PRO A 61 -14.39 18.59 29.48
CA PRO A 61 -14.21 20.03 29.66
C PRO A 61 -15.24 20.62 30.65
N PHE A 62 -16.33 19.90 30.91
CA PHE A 62 -17.40 20.33 31.81
C PHE A 62 -17.74 19.28 32.87
N ALA A 63 -18.19 19.74 34.03
CA ALA A 63 -18.62 18.87 35.13
C ALA A 63 -20.00 18.22 34.89
N ALA A 64 -20.82 18.79 34.00
CA ALA A 64 -22.13 18.30 33.62
C ALA A 64 -22.33 18.48 32.12
N GLU A 65 -23.30 17.78 31.55
CA GLU A 65 -23.70 17.94 30.14
C GLU A 65 -23.98 19.41 29.84
N THR A 66 -23.19 19.98 28.94
CA THR A 66 -23.22 21.41 28.64
C THR A 66 -23.47 21.59 27.15
N PRO A 67 -24.51 22.34 26.77
CA PRO A 67 -24.75 22.68 25.38
C PRO A 67 -23.67 23.66 24.89
N VAL A 68 -23.11 23.39 23.71
CA VAL A 68 -22.05 24.17 23.06
C VAL A 68 -22.40 24.36 21.58
N PHE A 69 -22.29 25.58 21.07
CA PHE A 69 -22.40 25.85 19.64
C PHE A 69 -21.07 25.59 18.95
N ILE A 70 -21.07 24.99 17.74
CA ILE A 70 -19.90 25.09 16.85
C ILE A 70 -19.92 26.51 16.30
N ALA A 71 -19.09 27.38 16.88
CA ALA A 71 -19.04 28.79 16.54
C ALA A 71 -18.24 29.02 15.26
N ASP A 72 -17.13 28.31 15.08
CA ASP A 72 -16.32 28.43 13.86
C ASP A 72 -15.47 27.19 13.58
N VAL A 73 -15.41 26.80 12.30
CA VAL A 73 -14.51 25.77 11.78
C VAL A 73 -13.69 26.37 10.64
N THR A 74 -12.38 26.47 10.87
CA THR A 74 -11.40 27.01 9.91
C THR A 74 -10.50 25.91 9.37
N VAL A 75 -10.24 25.93 8.07
CA VAL A 75 -9.38 24.97 7.38
C VAL A 75 -8.38 25.69 6.45
N PRO A 76 -7.23 25.08 6.12
CA PRO A 76 -6.24 25.70 5.24
C PRO A 76 -6.79 26.02 3.85
N VAL A 77 -6.34 27.14 3.28
CA VAL A 77 -6.72 27.57 1.92
C VAL A 77 -6.29 26.53 0.89
N GLY A 78 -7.21 26.16 -0.01
CA GLY A 78 -6.97 25.15 -1.05
C GLY A 78 -7.68 23.82 -0.80
N LEU A 79 -8.13 23.55 0.43
CA LEU A 79 -8.92 22.35 0.76
C LEU A 79 -10.44 22.61 0.73
N GLY A 80 -10.84 23.89 0.73
CA GLY A 80 -12.20 24.35 0.49
C GLY A 80 -13.19 24.12 1.64
N THR A 81 -14.42 24.59 1.43
CA THR A 81 -15.53 24.49 2.40
C THR A 81 -16.04 23.06 2.60
N GLY A 82 -15.70 22.14 1.68
CA GLY A 82 -16.01 20.72 1.80
C GLY A 82 -15.33 20.09 3.00
N LEU A 83 -14.03 20.35 3.21
CA LEU A 83 -13.30 19.82 4.36
C LEU A 83 -13.86 20.35 5.69
N ALA A 84 -14.17 21.63 5.78
CA ALA A 84 -14.78 22.22 6.98
C ALA A 84 -16.11 21.52 7.34
N GLY A 85 -16.96 21.24 6.34
CA GLY A 85 -18.20 20.49 6.56
C GLY A 85 -17.98 19.03 6.95
N LEU A 86 -16.96 18.36 6.39
CA LEU A 86 -16.60 16.99 6.76
C LEU A 86 -16.09 16.90 8.19
N VAL A 87 -15.25 17.86 8.60
CA VAL A 87 -14.73 18.00 9.98
C VAL A 87 -15.88 18.25 10.97
N GLU A 88 -16.81 19.15 10.63
CA GLU A 88 -17.99 19.44 11.44
C GLU A 88 -18.87 18.20 11.64
N ASN A 89 -19.16 17.48 10.54
CA ASN A 89 -19.95 16.25 10.58
C ASN A 89 -19.26 15.16 11.39
N HIS A 90 -17.95 14.94 11.16
CA HIS A 90 -17.18 13.94 11.88
C HIS A 90 -17.16 14.24 13.39
N LEU A 91 -16.96 15.50 13.78
CA LEU A 91 -17.05 15.90 15.18
C LEU A 91 -18.44 15.64 15.77
N ALA A 92 -19.51 15.94 15.03
CA ALA A 92 -20.87 15.67 15.49
C ALA A 92 -21.10 14.17 15.72
N GLU A 93 -20.65 13.32 14.80
CA GLU A 93 -20.70 11.86 14.96
C GLU A 93 -19.91 11.38 16.19
N LEU A 94 -18.71 11.91 16.40
CA LEU A 94 -17.89 11.59 17.56
C LEU A 94 -18.59 11.97 18.88
N LEU A 95 -19.15 13.17 18.98
CA LEU A 95 -19.83 13.63 20.19
C LEU A 95 -21.11 12.85 20.48
N LEU A 96 -21.85 12.45 19.44
CA LEU A 96 -23.03 11.59 19.57
C LEU A 96 -22.67 10.17 20.03
N ALA A 97 -21.56 9.62 19.53
CA ALA A 97 -21.08 8.30 19.91
C ALA A 97 -20.49 8.26 21.33
N HIS A 98 -20.00 9.40 21.84
CA HIS A 98 -19.30 9.51 23.13
C HIS A 98 -19.96 10.57 24.05
N PRO A 99 -21.16 10.27 24.63
CA PRO A 99 -21.90 11.22 25.48
C PRO A 99 -21.18 11.56 26.79
N ASN A 100 -20.25 10.71 27.22
CA ASN A 100 -19.38 10.92 28.38
C ASN A 100 -18.42 12.12 28.24
N THR A 101 -18.25 12.69 27.05
CA THR A 101 -17.55 13.98 26.84
C THR A 101 -18.25 15.15 27.52
N ARG A 102 -19.54 15.03 27.85
CA ARG A 102 -20.39 16.09 28.43
C ARG A 102 -20.50 17.36 27.59
N VAL A 103 -20.13 17.28 26.32
CA VAL A 103 -20.32 18.35 25.32
C VAL A 103 -21.48 17.94 24.44
N VAL A 104 -22.56 18.70 24.48
CA VAL A 104 -23.74 18.47 23.63
C VAL A 104 -23.79 19.57 22.58
N LEU A 105 -23.79 19.21 21.30
CA LEU A 105 -23.91 20.20 20.24
C LEU A 105 -25.31 20.80 20.24
N ALA A 106 -25.38 22.12 20.37
CA ALA A 106 -26.61 22.87 20.17
C ALA A 106 -26.69 23.36 18.72
N ASP A 107 -27.89 23.35 18.13
CA ASP A 107 -28.08 23.83 16.76
C ASP A 107 -28.02 25.36 16.72
N CYS A 108 -27.19 25.89 15.84
CA CYS A 108 -27.06 27.32 15.57
C CYS A 108 -27.19 27.53 14.05
N PRO A 109 -28.39 27.87 13.54
CA PRO A 109 -28.59 28.11 12.11
C PRO A 109 -27.68 29.22 11.54
N ALA A 110 -27.37 30.23 12.34
CA ALA A 110 -26.46 31.32 11.97
C ALA A 110 -24.99 30.87 11.85
N CYS A 111 -24.59 29.86 12.62
CA CYS A 111 -23.21 29.35 12.67
C CYS A 111 -22.89 28.41 11.48
N LYS A 112 -23.88 28.05 10.66
CA LYS A 112 -23.70 27.26 9.43
C LYS A 112 -23.33 28.11 8.21
N ALA A 113 -23.28 29.44 8.37
CA ALA A 113 -22.90 30.36 7.30
C ALA A 113 -21.40 30.23 6.96
N VAL A 114 -21.05 30.34 5.69
CA VAL A 114 -19.65 30.36 5.23
C VAL A 114 -19.15 31.79 5.26
N MET A 115 -18.01 32.03 5.89
CA MET A 115 -17.32 33.32 5.89
C MET A 115 -15.90 33.17 5.31
N VAL A 116 -15.45 34.17 4.56
CA VAL A 116 -14.08 34.22 4.03
C VAL A 116 -13.41 35.46 4.62
N HIS A 117 -12.35 35.25 5.39
CA HIS A 117 -11.57 36.33 5.98
C HIS A 117 -10.19 36.37 5.31
N SER A 118 -9.76 37.54 4.82
CA SER A 118 -8.44 37.72 4.24
C SER A 118 -7.63 38.71 5.07
N GLY A 119 -6.49 38.28 5.61
CA GLY A 119 -5.61 39.09 6.46
C GLY A 119 -4.13 38.94 6.11
N LYS A 120 -3.26 39.66 6.82
CA LYS A 120 -1.80 39.67 6.56
C LYS A 120 -1.12 38.29 6.74
N GLN A 121 -1.75 37.36 7.46
CA GLN A 121 -1.23 36.01 7.72
C GLN A 121 -1.75 34.96 6.72
N GLY A 122 -2.64 35.36 5.79
CA GLY A 122 -3.25 34.47 4.82
C GLY A 122 -4.74 34.75 4.64
N THR A 123 -5.32 34.14 3.62
CA THR A 123 -6.76 33.98 3.51
C THR A 123 -7.17 32.81 4.39
N VAL A 124 -8.35 32.86 5.00
CA VAL A 124 -8.92 31.76 5.78
C VAL A 124 -10.36 31.62 5.33
N ILE A 125 -10.77 30.40 5.01
CA ILE A 125 -12.16 30.06 4.72
C ILE A 125 -12.70 29.39 5.98
N SER A 126 -13.70 30.01 6.59
CA SER A 126 -14.35 29.51 7.79
C SER A 126 -15.81 29.18 7.50
N ARG A 127 -16.34 28.18 8.22
CA ARG A 127 -17.78 27.96 8.31
C ARG A 127 -18.15 28.17 9.77
N GLY A 128 -18.89 29.23 10.03
CA GLY A 128 -18.99 29.78 11.36
C GLY A 128 -19.26 31.26 11.38
N PHE A 129 -19.41 31.78 12.58
CA PHE A 129 -19.78 33.15 12.83
C PHE A 129 -18.85 33.72 13.93
N ASP A 130 -17.67 34.22 13.53
CA ASP A 130 -16.67 34.82 14.43
C ASP A 130 -16.87 36.35 14.58
N ASN A 131 -18.10 36.79 14.88
CA ASN A 131 -18.38 38.19 15.23
C ASN A 131 -18.75 38.29 16.72
N PRO A 132 -17.93 38.95 17.56
CA PRO A 132 -18.15 39.03 19.00
C PRO A 132 -19.51 39.56 19.41
N GLU A 133 -19.97 40.65 18.77
CA GLU A 133 -21.22 41.33 19.13
C GLU A 133 -22.46 40.48 18.83
N ALA A 134 -22.38 39.61 17.83
CA ALA A 134 -23.49 38.77 17.45
C ALA A 134 -23.39 37.34 18.02
N LEU A 135 -22.19 36.88 18.42
CA LEU A 135 -22.00 35.73 19.31
C LEU A 135 -22.57 35.98 20.73
N ASP A 136 -22.42 37.20 21.26
CA ASP A 136 -23.04 37.58 22.55
C ASP A 136 -24.58 37.46 22.50
N ARG A 137 -25.19 37.88 21.39
CA ARG A 137 -26.64 37.75 21.16
C ARG A 137 -27.12 36.29 21.09
N LEU A 138 -26.25 35.35 20.70
CA LEU A 138 -26.56 33.92 20.64
C LEU A 138 -26.53 33.25 22.03
N GLY A 139 -25.76 33.78 22.97
CA GLY A 139 -25.62 33.25 24.34
C GLY A 139 -26.93 33.18 25.15
N GLY A 140 -28.00 33.83 24.67
CA GLY A 140 -29.33 33.83 25.27
C GLY A 140 -30.34 32.80 24.71
N ILE A 141 -30.01 32.08 23.62
CA ILE A 141 -31.02 31.34 22.82
C ILE A 141 -30.94 29.81 22.98
N GLY A 142 -29.88 29.25 23.57
CA GLY A 142 -29.85 27.79 23.81
C GLY A 142 -28.54 27.19 24.32
N ALA A 143 -27.40 27.86 24.12
CA ALA A 143 -26.11 27.47 24.69
C ALA A 143 -25.34 28.68 25.20
N ARG A 144 -24.53 28.49 26.24
CA ARG A 144 -23.71 29.55 26.87
C ARG A 144 -22.25 29.54 26.44
N HIS A 145 -21.88 28.60 25.57
CA HIS A 145 -20.50 28.38 25.14
C HIS A 145 -20.42 28.18 23.63
N GLY A 146 -19.31 28.64 23.03
CA GLY A 146 -18.98 28.44 21.62
C GLY A 146 -17.67 27.68 21.47
N LEU A 147 -17.65 26.68 20.60
CA LEU A 147 -16.49 25.87 20.21
C LEU A 147 -15.93 26.41 18.89
N PHE A 148 -14.63 26.70 18.90
CA PHE A 148 -13.87 27.12 17.73
C PHE A 148 -12.83 26.05 17.42
N ILE A 149 -12.73 25.70 16.14
CA ILE A 149 -11.87 24.64 15.62
C ILE A 149 -11.07 25.23 14.46
N ASP A 150 -9.77 25.33 14.63
CA ASP A 150 -8.87 25.90 13.64
C ASP A 150 -7.82 24.88 13.20
N PHE A 151 -7.85 24.52 11.93
CA PHE A 151 -6.83 23.73 11.28
C PHE A 151 -5.88 24.63 10.50
N ALA A 152 -4.63 24.70 10.95
CA ALA A 152 -3.57 25.43 10.29
C ALA A 152 -2.52 24.47 9.73
N ALA A 153 -2.07 24.72 8.50
CA ALA A 153 -0.90 24.06 7.93
C ALA A 153 0.36 24.86 8.31
N GLU A 154 1.19 24.29 9.18
CA GLU A 154 2.43 24.90 9.67
C GLU A 154 3.64 24.08 9.19
N GLY A 155 4.12 24.38 7.99
CA GLY A 155 5.20 23.62 7.36
C GLY A 155 4.77 22.19 7.02
N ALA A 156 5.43 21.19 7.64
CA ALA A 156 5.12 19.77 7.46
C ALA A 156 4.06 19.23 8.45
N TRP A 157 3.46 20.10 9.26
CA TRP A 157 2.52 19.74 10.31
C TRP A 157 1.14 20.30 10.02
N LEU A 158 0.11 19.50 10.30
CA LEU A 158 -1.25 19.96 10.47
C LEU A 158 -1.48 20.19 11.96
N VAL A 159 -1.89 21.40 12.32
CA VAL A 159 -2.11 21.79 13.71
C VAL A 159 -3.59 22.08 13.91
N LEU A 160 -4.23 21.33 14.81
CA LEU A 160 -5.57 21.59 15.31
C LEU A 160 -5.49 22.46 16.57
N ARG A 161 -6.15 23.62 16.54
CA ARG A 161 -6.37 24.49 17.70
C ARG A 161 -7.86 24.49 18.02
N ALA A 162 -8.21 23.92 19.16
CA ALA A 162 -9.59 23.89 19.63
C ALA A 162 -9.71 24.78 20.87
N ARG A 163 -10.73 25.65 20.91
CA ARG A 163 -11.04 26.46 22.10
C ARG A 163 -12.53 26.53 22.34
N ILE A 164 -12.93 26.51 23.60
CA ILE A 164 -14.30 26.77 24.04
C ILE A 164 -14.30 28.11 24.77
N THR A 165 -15.15 29.02 24.33
CA THR A 165 -15.34 30.33 24.97
C THR A 165 -16.72 30.42 25.58
N ARG A 166 -16.87 31.22 26.63
CA ARG A 166 -18.19 31.59 27.15
C ARG A 166 -18.75 32.72 26.29
N LEU A 167 -20.02 32.61 25.89
CA LEU A 167 -20.73 33.62 25.11
C LEU A 167 -21.23 34.73 26.05
N THR A 168 -20.28 35.55 26.48
CA THR A 168 -20.46 36.80 27.23
C THR A 168 -19.68 37.90 26.52
N PRO A 169 -19.91 39.20 26.79
CA PRO A 169 -19.24 40.28 26.06
C PRO A 169 -17.70 40.19 26.09
N ASP A 170 -17.13 39.69 27.18
CA ASP A 170 -15.68 39.54 27.36
C ASP A 170 -15.11 38.25 26.71
N LEU A 171 -15.96 37.38 26.16
CA LEU A 171 -15.66 36.10 25.50
C LEU A 171 -14.50 35.28 26.14
N PRO A 172 -14.52 35.01 27.46
CA PRO A 172 -13.41 34.35 28.11
C PRO A 172 -13.28 32.89 27.63
N ILE A 173 -12.04 32.47 27.37
CA ILE A 173 -11.69 31.09 27.03
C ILE A 173 -11.84 30.24 28.30
N VAL A 174 -12.77 29.29 28.30
CA VAL A 174 -12.98 28.36 29.42
C VAL A 174 -12.17 27.07 29.24
N TRP A 175 -11.81 26.74 28.00
CA TRP A 175 -11.01 25.57 27.68
C TRP A 175 -10.26 25.80 26.36
N SER A 176 -9.02 25.31 26.25
CA SER A 176 -8.30 25.32 24.98
C SER A 176 -7.28 24.20 24.89
N ARG A 177 -7.01 23.75 23.66
CA ARG A 177 -6.01 22.74 23.36
C ARG A 177 -5.42 22.97 21.97
N THR A 178 -4.17 22.60 21.81
CA THR A 178 -3.48 22.57 20.53
C THR A 178 -2.90 21.18 20.33
N LEU A 179 -3.22 20.55 19.21
CA LEU A 179 -2.81 19.21 18.84
C LEU A 179 -2.09 19.26 17.48
N PRO A 180 -0.78 18.99 17.44
CA PRO A 180 -0.05 18.87 16.18
C PRO A 180 -0.01 17.43 15.68
N ALA A 181 -0.12 17.22 14.37
CA ALA A 181 0.14 15.95 13.71
C ALA A 181 1.00 16.16 12.46
N SER A 182 2.00 15.30 12.25
CA SER A 182 2.82 15.34 11.04
C SER A 182 2.03 14.75 9.88
N VAL A 183 2.00 15.46 8.75
CA VAL A 183 1.27 15.02 7.54
C VAL A 183 1.94 13.78 6.92
N GLY A 184 3.19 13.47 7.27
CA GLY A 184 3.91 12.28 6.81
C GLY A 184 3.68 11.01 7.63
N ALA A 185 2.81 11.04 8.65
CA ALA A 185 2.44 9.85 9.41
C ALA A 185 1.18 9.20 8.80
N PRO A 186 1.17 7.87 8.53
CA PRO A 186 0.03 7.23 7.89
C PRO A 186 -1.22 7.36 8.75
N SER A 187 -2.21 8.07 8.21
CA SER A 187 -3.50 8.31 8.84
C SER A 187 -4.45 7.14 8.56
N LEU A 188 -5.02 6.52 9.60
CA LEU A 188 -5.96 5.42 9.45
C LEU A 188 -7.41 5.93 9.51
N LEU A 189 -8.26 5.46 8.58
CA LEU A 189 -9.72 5.60 8.65
C LEU A 189 -10.25 4.75 9.82
N ARG A 190 -10.95 5.37 10.76
CA ARG A 190 -11.51 4.70 11.94
C ARG A 190 -13.02 4.87 11.99
N GLN A 191 -13.70 3.88 12.57
CA GLN A 191 -15.11 4.01 12.92
C GLN A 191 -15.22 4.84 14.21
N SER A 192 -16.19 5.76 14.24
CA SER A 192 -16.41 6.69 15.35
C SER A 192 -16.68 6.00 16.69
N THR A 193 -17.13 4.75 16.70
CA THR A 193 -17.37 3.94 17.91
C THR A 193 -16.10 3.37 18.55
N GLY A 194 -14.96 3.33 17.82
CA GLY A 194 -13.70 2.72 18.25
C GLY A 194 -12.62 3.72 18.64
N LEU A 195 -12.98 4.75 19.42
CA LEU A 195 -12.10 5.87 19.77
C LEU A 195 -10.86 5.40 20.55
N LYS A 196 -9.67 5.72 20.04
CA LYS A 196 -8.37 5.44 20.66
C LYS A 196 -7.41 6.59 20.37
N SER A 197 -6.41 6.77 21.22
CA SER A 197 -5.40 7.80 20.98
C SER A 197 -4.65 7.59 19.67
N ALA A 198 -4.14 8.67 19.09
CA ALA A 198 -3.32 8.63 17.89
C ALA A 198 -2.10 7.69 18.06
N ASP A 199 -1.45 7.73 19.22
CA ASP A 199 -0.30 6.87 19.55
C ASP A 199 -0.69 5.40 19.69
N GLN A 200 -1.86 5.10 20.25
CA GLN A 200 -2.34 3.72 20.37
C GLN A 200 -2.65 3.12 19.01
N ALA A 201 -3.33 3.86 18.14
CA ALA A 201 -3.61 3.38 16.79
C ALA A 201 -2.36 3.29 15.92
N ARG A 202 -1.37 4.20 16.11
CA ARG A 202 -0.07 4.07 15.47
C ARG A 202 0.64 2.79 15.93
N ARG A 203 0.57 2.47 17.21
CA ARG A 203 1.08 1.19 17.72
C ARG A 203 0.33 0.02 17.10
N GLU A 204 -0.99 0.04 17.03
CA GLU A 204 -1.76 -1.02 16.37
C GLU A 204 -1.43 -1.16 14.87
N TYR A 205 -1.12 -0.07 14.17
CA TYR A 205 -0.64 -0.11 12.79
C TYR A 205 0.75 -0.77 12.68
N LEU A 206 1.69 -0.34 13.54
CA LEU A 206 3.03 -0.90 13.59
C LEU A 206 2.98 -2.36 14.04
N ASP A 207 2.13 -2.71 14.99
CA ASP A 207 1.89 -4.07 15.44
C ASP A 207 1.23 -4.87 14.33
N ALA A 208 0.28 -4.34 13.54
CA ALA A 208 -0.24 -5.06 12.37
C ALA A 208 0.84 -5.29 11.28
N LEU A 209 1.83 -4.40 11.17
CA LEU A 209 3.00 -4.57 10.32
C LEU A 209 4.00 -5.59 10.93
N HIS A 210 4.17 -5.61 12.25
CA HIS A 210 5.15 -6.43 12.97
C HIS A 210 4.63 -7.84 13.36
N GLU A 211 3.38 -7.97 13.79
CA GLU A 211 2.66 -9.23 14.11
C GLU A 211 2.45 -10.09 12.88
N ARG A 212 2.56 -9.53 11.66
CA ARG A 212 2.60 -10.33 10.44
C ARG A 212 3.99 -10.96 10.25
N ARG A 213 4.31 -11.90 11.16
CA ARG A 213 5.27 -12.99 10.97
C ARG A 213 4.59 -14.30 10.48
N PRO A 214 3.60 -14.33 9.56
CA PRO A 214 3.16 -15.60 9.07
C PRO A 214 4.30 -16.12 8.18
N PHE A 215 4.76 -17.33 8.50
CA PHE A 215 5.22 -18.18 7.42
C PHE A 215 4.12 -18.23 6.38
N ARG A 216 4.46 -18.01 5.12
CA ARG A 216 3.50 -18.03 4.02
C ARG A 216 3.58 -19.35 3.31
N ILE A 217 2.46 -19.76 2.74
CA ILE A 217 2.41 -20.92 1.88
C ILE A 217 2.28 -20.40 0.45
N PRO A 218 3.39 -20.24 -0.29
CA PRO A 218 3.32 -19.95 -1.71
C PRO A 218 2.81 -21.18 -2.45
N ILE A 219 1.81 -20.99 -3.32
CA ILE A 219 1.43 -21.93 -4.37
C ILE A 219 1.78 -21.26 -5.68
N SER A 220 2.68 -21.84 -6.46
CA SER A 220 3.11 -21.26 -7.72
C SER A 220 3.02 -22.19 -8.90
N PHE A 221 2.72 -21.61 -10.06
CA PHE A 221 2.80 -22.25 -11.37
C PHE A 221 4.04 -21.75 -12.07
N THR A 222 5.00 -22.63 -12.32
CA THR A 222 6.27 -22.29 -12.97
C THR A 222 6.35 -22.95 -14.32
N ILE A 223 6.76 -22.23 -15.35
CA ILE A 223 7.09 -22.78 -16.67
C ILE A 223 8.58 -22.59 -16.88
N ARG A 224 9.30 -23.65 -17.23
CA ARG A 224 10.73 -23.62 -17.57
C ARG A 224 10.94 -24.03 -19.01
N ALA A 225 11.47 -23.14 -19.83
CA ALA A 225 11.84 -23.41 -21.21
C ALA A 225 13.37 -23.59 -21.29
N TYR A 226 13.83 -24.48 -22.17
CA TYR A 226 15.24 -24.83 -22.31
C TYR A 226 15.73 -24.49 -23.71
N ALA A 227 17.00 -24.11 -23.83
CA ALA A 227 17.59 -23.77 -25.12
C ALA A 227 17.82 -25.03 -25.97
N ALA A 228 17.62 -24.91 -27.29
CA ALA A 228 17.95 -25.97 -28.23
C ALA A 228 19.47 -26.13 -28.33
N GLY A 229 19.96 -27.37 -28.25
CA GLY A 229 21.37 -27.68 -28.53
C GLY A 229 21.69 -27.63 -30.02
N ASP A 230 22.98 -27.51 -30.34
CA ASP A 230 23.46 -27.34 -31.72
C ASP A 230 23.13 -28.55 -32.64
N ASP A 231 23.03 -29.75 -32.06
CA ASP A 231 22.73 -30.99 -32.77
C ASP A 231 21.23 -31.29 -32.89
N VAL A 232 20.35 -30.44 -32.33
CA VAL A 232 18.91 -30.70 -32.24
C VAL A 232 18.10 -29.55 -32.85
N ALA A 233 17.30 -29.86 -33.87
CA ALA A 233 16.51 -28.85 -34.60
C ALA A 233 15.33 -28.25 -33.80
N ILE A 234 14.96 -28.86 -32.66
CA ILE A 234 13.81 -28.49 -31.84
C ILE A 234 14.25 -28.41 -30.38
N ALA A 235 13.95 -27.30 -29.72
CA ALA A 235 14.23 -27.11 -28.30
C ALA A 235 13.50 -28.15 -27.41
N PRO A 236 14.04 -28.48 -26.23
CA PRO A 236 13.33 -29.32 -25.28
C PRO A 236 11.97 -28.73 -24.90
N ALA A 237 10.98 -29.61 -24.75
CA ALA A 237 9.64 -29.20 -24.35
C ALA A 237 9.71 -28.46 -23.00
N PRO A 238 8.96 -27.36 -22.84
CA PRO A 238 8.94 -26.64 -21.58
C PRO A 238 8.33 -27.50 -20.49
N VAL A 239 8.91 -27.45 -19.30
CA VAL A 239 8.43 -28.21 -18.13
C VAL A 239 7.59 -27.28 -17.26
N VAL A 240 6.34 -27.67 -17.02
CA VAL A 240 5.39 -26.94 -16.20
C VAL A 240 5.34 -27.53 -14.80
N TRP A 241 5.58 -26.74 -13.76
CA TRP A 241 5.62 -27.18 -12.38
C TRP A 241 4.48 -26.55 -11.57
N LEU A 242 3.78 -27.37 -10.80
CA LEU A 242 3.01 -26.90 -9.67
C LEU A 242 3.91 -26.99 -8.44
N THR A 243 4.10 -25.87 -7.76
CA THR A 243 5.00 -25.77 -6.60
C THR A 243 4.24 -25.28 -5.38
N SER A 244 4.60 -25.81 -4.21
CA SER A 244 4.09 -25.35 -2.92
C SER A 244 5.15 -25.49 -1.84
N GLY A 245 5.10 -24.66 -0.82
CA GLY A 245 6.02 -24.79 0.30
C GLY A 245 5.89 -23.72 1.36
N LEU A 246 7.04 -23.21 1.80
CA LEU A 246 7.14 -22.26 2.90
C LEU A 246 7.95 -21.04 2.45
N GLU A 247 7.45 -19.85 2.74
CA GLU A 247 8.19 -18.61 2.63
C GLU A 247 8.27 -17.94 4.00
N LEU A 248 9.48 -17.51 4.38
CA LEU A 248 9.79 -16.91 5.66
C LEU A 248 10.46 -15.55 5.46
N PRO A 249 9.95 -14.47 6.07
CA PRO A 249 10.70 -13.23 6.16
C PRO A 249 11.89 -13.41 7.12
N LEU A 250 13.08 -13.01 6.69
CA LEU A 250 14.30 -13.05 7.51
C LEU A 250 14.47 -11.79 8.37
N THR A 251 13.74 -10.72 8.04
CA THR A 251 13.79 -9.42 8.72
C THR A 251 12.37 -8.92 8.96
N ASP A 252 12.16 -8.13 10.02
CA ASP A 252 10.82 -7.56 10.33
C ASP A 252 10.28 -6.65 9.22
N ALA A 253 11.17 -5.92 8.52
CA ALA A 253 10.81 -5.12 7.34
C ALA A 253 10.51 -5.95 6.07
N GLN A 254 10.64 -7.28 6.15
CA GLN A 254 10.56 -8.24 5.05
C GLN A 254 11.45 -7.92 3.84
N ARG A 255 12.49 -7.11 4.07
CA ARG A 255 13.49 -6.75 3.06
C ARG A 255 14.25 -7.96 2.55
N TRP A 256 14.44 -8.95 3.42
CA TRP A 256 14.98 -10.25 3.06
C TRP A 256 13.94 -11.33 3.35
N LYS A 257 13.77 -12.25 2.42
CA LYS A 257 12.93 -13.43 2.57
C LYS A 257 13.66 -14.67 2.04
N THR A 258 13.30 -15.81 2.59
CA THR A 258 13.73 -17.11 2.10
C THR A 258 12.51 -17.96 1.77
N SER A 259 12.60 -18.79 0.74
CA SER A 259 11.56 -19.77 0.43
C SER A 259 12.15 -21.14 0.20
N LEU A 260 11.40 -22.15 0.62
CA LEU A 260 11.65 -23.55 0.34
C LEU A 260 10.37 -24.13 -0.25
N VAL A 261 10.42 -24.56 -1.51
CA VAL A 261 9.27 -25.08 -2.24
C VAL A 261 9.57 -26.45 -2.82
N LEU A 262 8.53 -27.29 -2.85
CA LEU A 262 8.52 -28.57 -3.53
C LEU A 262 7.63 -28.45 -4.76
N GLY A 263 8.12 -28.94 -5.88
CA GLY A 263 7.42 -28.95 -7.15
C GLY A 263 7.07 -30.36 -7.58
N TYR A 264 5.89 -30.49 -8.18
CA TYR A 264 5.45 -31.67 -8.90
C TYR A 264 5.06 -31.27 -10.32
N SER A 265 5.39 -32.12 -11.28
CA SER A 265 4.97 -31.98 -12.67
C SER A 265 4.48 -33.31 -13.19
N TRP A 266 3.37 -33.27 -13.92
CA TRP A 266 2.80 -34.45 -14.54
C TRP A 266 2.11 -34.06 -15.83
N VAL A 267 2.61 -34.61 -16.93
CA VAL A 267 1.96 -34.55 -18.24
C VAL A 267 1.76 -35.98 -18.69
N PRO A 268 0.49 -36.45 -18.78
CA PRO A 268 0.19 -37.83 -19.17
C PRO A 268 0.93 -38.23 -20.45
N GLU A 269 1.49 -39.43 -20.46
CA GLU A 269 2.23 -40.02 -21.60
C GLU A 269 3.51 -39.27 -22.02
N ALA A 270 3.81 -38.11 -21.43
CA ALA A 270 4.99 -37.32 -21.77
C ALA A 270 6.07 -37.42 -20.67
N TYR A 271 5.75 -37.00 -19.45
CA TYR A 271 6.72 -37.02 -18.35
C TYR A 271 6.08 -36.85 -16.96
N GLU A 272 6.81 -37.28 -15.93
CA GLU A 272 6.57 -37.02 -14.51
C GLU A 272 7.82 -36.39 -13.90
N GLY A 273 7.64 -35.49 -12.92
CA GLY A 273 8.74 -34.73 -12.35
C GLY A 273 8.57 -34.33 -10.90
N TYR A 274 9.68 -34.29 -10.17
CA TYR A 274 9.80 -33.80 -8.80
C TYR A 274 10.87 -32.72 -8.75
N MET A 275 10.62 -31.66 -7.99
CA MET A 275 11.56 -30.57 -7.77
C MET A 275 11.62 -30.20 -6.29
N ALA A 276 12.82 -29.89 -5.80
CA ALA A 276 13.01 -29.18 -4.55
C ALA A 276 13.79 -27.90 -4.86
N GLN A 277 13.30 -26.78 -4.36
CA GLN A 277 13.89 -25.48 -4.67
C GLN A 277 13.97 -24.60 -3.42
N ALA A 278 15.10 -23.93 -3.26
CA ALA A 278 15.31 -22.94 -2.23
C ALA A 278 15.69 -21.60 -2.85
N ARG A 279 15.17 -20.50 -2.31
CA ARG A 279 15.47 -19.13 -2.77
C ARG A 279 15.74 -18.21 -1.61
N ILE A 280 16.63 -17.26 -1.83
CA ILE A 280 16.77 -16.06 -1.01
C ILE A 280 16.44 -14.85 -1.89
N SER A 281 15.56 -13.98 -1.40
CA SER A 281 15.12 -12.79 -2.12
C SER A 281 15.37 -11.54 -1.30
N ARG A 282 15.75 -10.47 -1.99
CA ARG A 282 15.99 -9.14 -1.45
C ARG A 282 15.09 -8.12 -2.13
N LEU A 283 14.38 -7.34 -1.34
CA LEU A 283 13.60 -6.20 -1.82
C LEU A 283 14.54 -5.13 -2.41
N ILE A 284 14.25 -4.72 -3.64
CA ILE A 284 15.01 -3.70 -4.38
C ILE A 284 14.19 -2.46 -4.72
N SER A 285 12.85 -2.52 -4.66
CA SER A 285 11.97 -1.36 -4.90
C SER A 285 11.94 -0.36 -3.74
N GLY A 286 12.45 -0.70 -2.55
CA GLY A 286 12.45 0.17 -1.38
C GLY A 286 13.14 -0.44 -0.16
N GLU A 287 13.02 0.25 0.98
CA GLU A 287 13.57 -0.22 2.27
C GLU A 287 12.59 -1.12 3.04
N THR A 288 11.29 -0.95 2.81
CA THR A 288 10.19 -1.70 3.42
C THR A 288 9.15 -2.08 2.37
N VAL A 289 8.44 -3.18 2.60
CA VAL A 289 7.34 -3.67 1.74
C VAL A 289 6.21 -2.65 1.66
N SER A 290 5.70 -2.41 0.46
CA SER A 290 4.55 -1.55 0.23
C SER A 290 3.23 -2.29 0.45
N LEU A 291 2.29 -1.66 1.15
CA LEU A 291 0.93 -2.20 1.33
C LEU A 291 0.02 -1.93 0.13
N THR A 292 0.30 -0.88 -0.62
CA THR A 292 -0.57 -0.35 -1.68
C THR A 292 0.08 -0.40 -3.07
N GLY A 293 1.42 -0.45 -3.13
CA GLY A 293 2.19 -0.48 -4.36
C GLY A 293 2.79 -1.86 -4.68
N PRO A 294 3.31 -2.03 -5.91
CA PRO A 294 4.06 -3.21 -6.27
C PRO A 294 5.47 -3.19 -5.65
N ASP A 295 5.88 -4.33 -5.11
CA ASP A 295 7.23 -4.58 -4.60
C ASP A 295 8.04 -5.40 -5.58
N VAL A 296 9.31 -5.05 -5.78
CA VAL A 296 10.23 -5.79 -6.65
C VAL A 296 11.31 -6.44 -5.79
N TYR A 297 11.46 -7.74 -5.94
CA TYR A 297 12.51 -8.53 -5.32
C TYR A 297 13.50 -9.03 -6.36
N LEU A 298 14.79 -8.92 -6.06
CA LEU A 298 15.83 -9.71 -6.72
C LEU A 298 15.98 -11.02 -5.94
N PHE A 299 16.02 -12.17 -6.60
CA PHE A 299 16.23 -13.44 -5.93
C PHE A 299 17.33 -14.28 -6.58
N LEU A 300 17.99 -15.06 -5.74
CA LEU A 300 18.93 -16.09 -6.10
C LEU A 300 18.44 -17.40 -5.46
N GLY A 301 18.50 -18.51 -6.18
CA GLY A 301 18.19 -19.79 -5.59
C GLY A 301 18.79 -20.96 -6.33
N GLY A 302 18.59 -22.14 -5.75
CA GLY A 302 18.97 -23.41 -6.36
C GLY A 302 17.76 -24.33 -6.44
N ALA A 303 17.72 -25.16 -7.46
CA ALA A 303 16.72 -26.19 -7.67
C ALA A 303 17.42 -27.53 -7.90
N LEU A 304 16.87 -28.59 -7.32
CA LEU A 304 17.17 -29.97 -7.69
C LEU A 304 15.92 -30.54 -8.36
N MET A 305 16.08 -31.02 -9.58
CA MET A 305 14.98 -31.56 -10.39
C MET A 305 15.26 -33.01 -10.74
N THR A 306 14.21 -33.82 -10.67
CA THR A 306 14.19 -35.17 -11.22
C THR A 306 13.02 -35.25 -12.19
N LEU A 307 13.29 -35.70 -13.40
CA LEU A 307 12.29 -35.87 -14.45
C LEU A 307 12.38 -37.31 -15.00
N THR A 308 11.23 -37.90 -15.30
CA THR A 308 11.12 -39.26 -15.85
C THR A 308 10.13 -39.28 -17.02
N GLY A 309 10.43 -40.05 -18.06
CA GLY A 309 9.54 -40.24 -19.23
C GLY A 309 10.17 -39.87 -20.57
N ASP A 310 9.45 -40.22 -21.64
CA ASP A 310 9.94 -40.16 -23.02
C ASP A 310 10.22 -38.72 -23.50
N ALA A 311 9.39 -37.75 -23.08
CA ALA A 311 9.58 -36.35 -23.46
C ALA A 311 10.84 -35.72 -22.83
N VAL A 312 11.46 -36.40 -21.87
CA VAL A 312 12.66 -35.96 -21.15
C VAL A 312 13.94 -36.55 -21.74
N ALA A 313 13.84 -37.30 -22.86
CA ALA A 313 14.98 -37.94 -23.52
C ALA A 313 16.11 -36.99 -23.92
N GLN A 314 15.79 -35.70 -24.08
CA GLN A 314 16.75 -34.66 -24.41
C GLN A 314 17.67 -34.30 -23.24
N PHE A 315 17.31 -34.67 -22.01
CA PHE A 315 18.07 -34.42 -20.78
C PHE A 315 18.97 -35.60 -20.37
N PHE A 316 18.94 -36.72 -21.10
CA PHE A 316 19.79 -37.89 -20.80
C PHE A 316 21.15 -37.77 -21.50
N ALA A 317 22.23 -38.06 -20.76
CA ALA A 317 23.56 -38.25 -21.33
C ALA A 317 23.72 -39.74 -21.72
N ASP A 318 23.72 -40.02 -23.03
CA ASP A 318 24.13 -41.24 -23.79
C ASP A 318 23.98 -42.67 -23.22
N ASN A 319 23.42 -42.89 -22.04
CA ASN A 319 23.14 -44.20 -21.48
C ASN A 319 21.74 -44.25 -20.86
N ALA A 320 20.96 -45.20 -21.36
CA ALA A 320 19.53 -45.37 -21.19
C ALA A 320 19.10 -45.59 -19.73
N THR A 321 18.71 -44.49 -19.08
CA THR A 321 17.75 -44.54 -17.97
C THR A 321 16.67 -43.52 -18.25
N ASP A 322 15.40 -43.91 -18.09
CA ASP A 322 14.22 -43.04 -18.29
C ASP A 322 14.09 -41.93 -17.23
N ARG A 323 15.22 -41.50 -16.64
CA ARG A 323 15.31 -40.59 -15.50
C ARG A 323 16.50 -39.65 -15.63
N ALA A 324 16.23 -38.34 -15.54
CA ALA A 324 17.23 -37.27 -15.53
C ALA A 324 17.15 -36.59 -14.16
N THR A 325 18.29 -36.50 -13.46
CA THR A 325 18.38 -35.76 -12.20
C THR A 325 19.47 -34.71 -12.33
N PHE A 326 19.12 -33.44 -12.14
CA PHE A 326 20.05 -32.34 -12.32
C PHE A 326 19.75 -31.18 -11.37
N GLY A 327 20.82 -30.44 -11.05
CA GLY A 327 20.76 -29.21 -10.27
C GLY A 327 20.76 -27.99 -11.19
N GLY A 328 20.05 -26.95 -10.78
CA GLY A 328 20.05 -25.64 -11.40
C GLY A 328 20.32 -24.55 -10.36
N LEU A 329 21.01 -23.49 -10.78
CA LEU A 329 21.08 -22.24 -10.03
C LEU A 329 20.35 -21.17 -10.83
N HIS A 330 19.39 -20.49 -10.21
CA HIS A 330 18.55 -19.51 -10.87
C HIS A 330 18.64 -18.13 -10.21
N LEU A 331 18.66 -17.10 -11.04
CA LEU A 331 18.64 -15.69 -10.66
C LEU A 331 17.47 -15.03 -11.37
N GLY A 332 16.71 -14.20 -10.67
CA GLY A 332 15.56 -13.55 -11.27
C GLY A 332 15.00 -12.39 -10.49
N PHE A 333 13.94 -11.82 -11.05
CA PHE A 333 13.15 -10.75 -10.44
C PHE A 333 11.74 -11.24 -10.17
N GLU A 334 11.18 -10.86 -9.03
CA GLU A 334 9.80 -11.12 -8.65
C GLU A 334 9.11 -9.79 -8.35
N LEU A 335 8.05 -9.51 -9.11
CA LEU A 335 7.11 -8.43 -8.83
C LEU A 335 5.99 -8.97 -7.95
N ARG A 336 5.68 -8.30 -6.84
CA ARG A 336 4.65 -8.73 -5.90
C ARG A 336 3.69 -7.60 -5.56
N VAL A 337 2.39 -7.89 -5.55
CA VAL A 337 1.35 -6.91 -5.20
C VAL A 337 0.67 -7.33 -3.90
N GLY A 338 0.62 -6.41 -2.93
CA GLY A 338 -0.03 -6.64 -1.63
C GLY A 338 0.52 -7.83 -0.85
N ASN A 339 1.74 -8.25 -1.19
CA ASN A 339 2.40 -9.43 -0.65
C ASN A 339 1.67 -10.78 -0.84
N ARG A 340 0.72 -10.85 -1.78
CA ARG A 340 -0.16 -12.02 -2.01
C ARG A 340 -0.01 -12.64 -3.39
N ILE A 341 0.14 -11.81 -4.41
CA ILE A 341 0.26 -12.27 -5.80
C ILE A 341 1.63 -11.86 -6.31
N GLY A 342 2.39 -12.84 -6.79
CA GLY A 342 3.73 -12.66 -7.35
C GLY A 342 3.77 -13.08 -8.81
N ALA A 343 4.55 -12.36 -9.60
CA ALA A 343 4.98 -12.76 -10.94
C ALA A 343 6.50 -12.65 -11.00
N SER A 344 7.17 -13.70 -11.45
CA SER A 344 8.63 -13.73 -11.54
C SER A 344 9.14 -14.24 -12.87
N LEU A 345 10.31 -13.74 -13.22
CA LEU A 345 11.10 -14.13 -14.38
C LEU A 345 12.51 -14.47 -13.90
N PHE A 346 13.03 -15.61 -14.32
CA PHE A 346 14.38 -16.05 -13.97
C PHE A 346 15.10 -16.70 -15.12
N ILE A 347 16.43 -16.65 -15.04
CA ILE A 347 17.34 -17.43 -15.87
C ILE A 347 18.02 -18.47 -14.98
N GLU A 348 18.26 -19.65 -15.53
CA GLU A 348 18.82 -20.78 -14.80
C GLU A 348 20.04 -21.35 -15.52
N THR A 349 21.13 -21.52 -14.76
CA THR A 349 22.30 -22.27 -15.18
C THR A 349 22.18 -23.71 -14.69
N MET A 350 22.52 -24.67 -15.55
CA MET A 350 22.42 -26.09 -15.29
C MET A 350 23.79 -26.74 -15.57
N PRO A 351 24.74 -26.69 -14.61
CA PRO A 351 26.14 -27.04 -14.86
C PRO A 351 26.36 -28.44 -15.42
N ALA A 352 25.45 -29.38 -15.15
CA ALA A 352 25.49 -30.73 -15.69
C ALA A 352 25.35 -30.80 -17.23
N TYR A 353 24.93 -29.71 -17.87
CA TYR A 353 24.64 -29.64 -19.31
C TYR A 353 25.54 -28.69 -20.09
N ASN A 354 26.57 -28.11 -19.46
CA ASN A 354 27.50 -27.20 -20.15
C ASN A 354 28.16 -27.84 -21.39
N ASP A 355 28.46 -29.15 -21.30
CA ASP A 355 29.08 -29.93 -22.39
C ASP A 355 28.04 -30.76 -23.18
N SER A 356 26.74 -30.54 -22.96
CA SER A 356 25.69 -31.29 -23.64
C SER A 356 25.46 -30.76 -25.05
N THR A 357 25.45 -31.64 -26.05
CA THR A 357 25.06 -31.26 -27.42
C THR A 357 23.55 -31.13 -27.60
N ARG A 358 22.75 -31.57 -26.62
CA ARG A 358 21.28 -31.61 -26.68
C ARG A 358 20.60 -30.40 -26.05
N ILE A 359 21.24 -29.77 -25.06
CA ILE A 359 20.74 -28.57 -24.39
C ILE A 359 21.68 -27.42 -24.72
N GLY A 360 21.15 -26.36 -25.32
CA GLY A 360 21.92 -25.19 -25.67
C GLY A 360 22.01 -24.16 -24.56
N THR A 361 22.45 -22.96 -24.93
CA THR A 361 22.59 -21.81 -24.04
C THR A 361 21.77 -20.63 -24.57
N PHE A 362 20.87 -20.07 -23.77
CA PHE A 362 20.15 -18.83 -24.09
C PHE A 362 21.04 -17.60 -23.92
N LEU A 363 21.89 -17.61 -22.90
CA LEU A 363 22.78 -16.50 -22.56
C LEU A 363 24.10 -17.03 -22.02
N ASN A 364 25.20 -16.70 -22.71
CA ASN A 364 26.56 -16.95 -22.26
C ASN A 364 27.16 -15.63 -21.76
N THR A 365 27.60 -15.60 -20.50
CA THR A 365 28.21 -14.42 -19.86
C THR A 365 29.74 -14.44 -19.84
N GLY A 366 30.36 -15.47 -20.42
CA GLY A 366 31.79 -15.78 -20.37
C GLY A 366 32.24 -16.49 -19.08
N ILE A 367 31.41 -16.47 -18.04
CA ILE A 367 31.68 -17.13 -16.75
C ILE A 367 30.60 -18.18 -16.44
N VAL A 368 29.35 -17.88 -16.80
CA VAL A 368 28.19 -18.75 -16.55
C VAL A 368 27.32 -18.83 -17.80
N ASP A 369 26.91 -20.05 -18.13
CA ASP A 369 25.99 -20.35 -19.21
C ASP A 369 24.58 -20.61 -18.66
N PHE A 370 23.60 -19.88 -19.18
CA PHE A 370 22.20 -20.00 -18.82
C PHE A 370 21.47 -20.83 -19.87
N HIS A 371 20.98 -21.98 -19.44
CA HIS A 371 20.40 -23.01 -20.29
C HIS A 371 18.88 -22.97 -20.31
N SER A 372 18.29 -22.33 -19.28
CA SER A 372 16.85 -22.31 -19.05
C SER A 372 16.37 -20.90 -18.73
N LEU A 373 15.17 -20.59 -19.21
CA LEU A 373 14.41 -19.39 -18.88
C LEU A 373 13.10 -19.82 -18.26
N GLY A 374 12.77 -19.24 -17.10
CA GLY A 374 11.58 -19.59 -16.37
C GLY A 374 10.72 -18.39 -16.01
N THR A 375 9.41 -18.62 -16.03
CA THR A 375 8.41 -17.67 -15.53
C THR A 375 7.57 -18.35 -14.48
N GLU A 376 7.20 -17.62 -13.43
CA GLU A 376 6.36 -18.17 -12.37
C GLU A 376 5.33 -17.16 -11.91
N VAL A 377 4.12 -17.65 -11.65
CA VAL A 377 3.05 -16.91 -10.98
C VAL A 377 2.80 -17.57 -9.63
N THR A 378 2.82 -16.77 -8.56
CA THR A 378 2.74 -17.22 -7.16
C THR A 378 1.52 -16.62 -6.48
N PHE A 379 0.81 -17.44 -5.71
CA PHE A 379 -0.24 -17.02 -4.79
C PHE A 379 0.19 -17.39 -3.36
N CYS A 380 0.32 -16.41 -2.48
CA CYS A 380 0.69 -16.61 -1.08
C CYS A 380 -0.55 -16.56 -0.18
N PHE A 381 -0.67 -17.55 0.69
CA PHE A 381 -1.73 -17.67 1.70
C PHE A 381 -1.19 -17.42 3.11
#